data_AF-A0A920GG24-F1
#
_entry.id   AF-A0A920GG24-F1
#
_cell.length_a   1.000
_cell.length_b   1.000
_cell.length_c   1.000
_cell.angle_alpha   90.00
_cell.angle_beta   90.00
_cell.angle_gamma   90.00
#
_symmetry.space_group_name_H-M   'P 1'
#
loop_
_entity.id
_entity.type
_entity.pdbx_description
1 polymer ?
#
loop_
_entity_poly.entity_id
_entity_poly.type
_entity_poly.pdbx_seq_one_letter_code
_entity_poly.pdbx_strand_id
1 'polypeptide(L)'
;MSNSGYLLIADISGYTNFVKLHNLRQKNVLGKIIADNFEFHAEAIVSDLLEAVIEVIEPTLKLNKLEGDAAFFYIESNDSKNQADDIIRIMDKANESFNEKASSLAFVRACNQRQLYSYTFEKLI
;
A
#
# COMPACT_ATOMS: atom_id res chain seq x y z
N MET A 1 4.99 -30.32 -16.74
CA MET A 1 5.71 -29.09 -17.12
C MET A 1 5.72 -28.19 -15.90
N SER A 2 6.87 -27.72 -15.44
CA SER A 2 6.94 -26.79 -14.30
C SER A 2 6.58 -25.39 -14.78
N ASN A 3 5.49 -24.82 -14.27
CA ASN A 3 5.24 -23.38 -14.45
C ASN A 3 6.21 -22.61 -13.55
N SER A 4 6.91 -21.64 -14.15
CA SER A 4 7.71 -20.64 -13.43
C SER A 4 7.03 -19.29 -13.56
N GLY A 5 7.39 -18.33 -12.72
CA GLY A 5 6.81 -16.99 -12.75
C GLY A 5 7.34 -16.12 -11.64
N TYR A 6 6.72 -14.94 -11.49
CA TYR A 6 7.04 -13.97 -10.46
C TYR A 6 5.89 -13.84 -9.48
N LEU A 7 6.24 -13.68 -8.20
CA LEU A 7 5.33 -13.31 -7.12
C LEU A 7 5.73 -11.92 -6.62
N LEU A 8 4.76 -11.01 -6.54
CA LEU A 8 4.92 -9.69 -5.95
C LEU A 8 4.01 -9.58 -4.73
N ILE A 9 4.58 -9.13 -3.62
CA ILE A 9 3.83 -8.84 -2.40
C ILE A 9 3.99 -7.34 -2.16
N ALA A 10 2.87 -6.62 -2.23
CA ALA A 10 2.82 -5.22 -1.81
C ALA A 10 2.31 -5.18 -0.38
N ASP A 11 3.17 -4.78 0.55
CA ASP A 11 2.86 -4.62 1.97
C ASP A 11 2.90 -3.13 2.32
N ILE A 12 1.82 -2.60 2.91
CA ILE A 12 1.74 -1.20 3.36
C ILE A 12 1.89 -1.07 4.90
N SER A 13 2.38 -2.12 5.54
CA SER A 13 2.64 -2.17 6.98
C SER A 13 3.54 -1.00 7.43
N GLY A 14 3.10 -0.33 8.49
CA GLY A 14 3.69 0.93 8.99
C GLY A 14 2.78 2.14 8.82
N TYR A 15 1.95 2.20 7.77
CA TYR A 15 0.96 3.27 7.63
C TYR A 15 -0.13 3.19 8.72
N THR A 16 -0.54 1.98 9.09
CA THR A 16 -1.48 1.74 10.20
C THR A 16 -0.97 2.32 11.52
N ASN A 17 0.34 2.20 11.80
CA ASN A 17 0.96 2.79 12.99
C ASN A 17 1.06 4.31 12.90
N PHE A 18 1.31 4.86 11.71
CA PHE A 18 1.29 6.31 11.48
C PHE A 18 -0.10 6.92 11.72
N VAL A 19 -1.16 6.33 11.16
CA VAL A 19 -2.55 6.76 11.39
C VAL A 19 -2.88 6.69 12.88
N LYS A 20 -2.48 5.59 13.56
CA LYS A 20 -2.62 5.42 15.02
C LYS A 20 -1.96 6.56 15.76
N LEU A 21 -0.69 6.85 15.49
CA LEU A 21 0.08 7.84 16.23
C LEU A 21 -0.41 9.29 15.98
N HIS A 22 -0.77 9.62 14.74
CA HIS A 22 -1.24 10.97 14.37
C HIS A 22 -2.61 11.30 15.00
N ASN A 23 -3.52 10.33 15.04
CA ASN A 23 -4.84 10.54 15.63
C ASN A 23 -4.83 10.43 17.16
N LEU A 24 -3.90 9.67 17.76
CA LEU A 24 -3.69 9.67 19.22
C LEU A 24 -3.19 11.02 19.72
N ARG A 25 -2.33 11.72 18.96
CA ARG A 25 -1.90 13.09 19.27
C ARG A 25 -3.03 14.11 19.33
N GLN A 26 -4.18 13.82 18.71
CA GLN A 26 -5.37 14.68 18.74
C GLN A 26 -6.36 14.37 19.88
N LYS A 27 -6.14 13.29 20.67
CA LYS A 27 -7.10 12.85 21.69
C LYS A 27 -6.66 13.17 23.11
N ASN A 28 -7.32 14.15 23.70
CA ASN A 28 -7.45 14.26 25.15
C ASN A 28 -8.76 13.55 25.61
N VAL A 29 -8.64 12.63 26.57
CA VAL A 29 -9.63 12.13 27.58
C VAL A 29 -10.81 11.17 27.20
N LEU A 30 -11.25 10.99 25.95
CA LEU A 30 -12.39 10.08 25.65
C LEU A 30 -11.96 8.75 24.97
N GLY A 31 -11.69 7.72 25.77
CA GLY A 31 -10.82 6.59 25.38
C GLY A 31 -11.39 5.41 24.58
N LYS A 32 -12.70 5.08 24.64
CA LYS A 32 -13.22 3.82 24.05
C LYS A 32 -14.03 4.00 22.76
N ILE A 33 -15.04 4.88 22.75
CA ILE A 33 -15.86 5.15 21.55
C ILE A 33 -15.01 5.72 20.40
N ILE A 34 -13.99 6.53 20.72
CA ILE A 34 -13.11 7.08 19.69
C ILE A 34 -12.09 6.04 19.22
N ALA A 35 -11.82 4.97 19.97
CA ALA A 35 -10.91 3.90 19.55
C ALA A 35 -11.57 3.04 18.46
N ASP A 36 -12.83 2.64 18.65
CA ASP A 36 -13.59 1.84 17.68
C ASP A 36 -13.77 2.62 16.37
N ASN A 37 -14.22 3.89 16.45
CA ASN A 37 -14.31 4.77 15.28
C ASN A 37 -12.96 5.00 14.60
N PHE A 38 -11.86 4.90 15.34
CA PHE A 38 -10.52 5.07 14.80
C PHE A 38 -10.06 3.82 14.02
N GLU A 39 -10.42 2.62 14.48
CA GLU A 39 -10.06 1.36 13.84
C GLU A 39 -10.75 1.21 12.47
N PHE A 40 -12.07 1.42 12.40
CA PHE A 40 -12.80 1.46 11.13
C PHE A 40 -12.22 2.48 10.14
N HIS A 41 -11.74 3.61 10.66
CA HIS A 41 -11.19 4.67 9.84
C HIS A 41 -9.74 4.43 9.41
N ALA A 42 -9.00 3.59 10.14
CA ALA A 42 -7.68 3.12 9.73
C ALA A 42 -7.81 2.06 8.63
N GLU A 43 -8.76 1.13 8.77
CA GLU A 43 -9.05 0.09 7.77
C GLU A 43 -9.48 0.70 6.43
N ALA A 44 -10.36 1.71 6.44
CA ALA A 44 -10.75 2.41 5.21
C ALA A 44 -9.55 3.04 4.49
N ILE A 45 -8.60 3.61 5.22
CA ILE A 45 -7.41 4.21 4.59
C ILE A 45 -6.48 3.12 4.02
N VAL A 46 -6.29 2.03 4.76
CA VAL A 46 -5.51 0.88 4.27
C VAL A 46 -6.13 0.36 2.98
N SER A 47 -7.45 0.26 2.90
CA SER A 47 -8.19 -0.10 1.68
C SER A 47 -7.91 0.88 0.54
N ASP A 48 -8.06 2.20 0.76
CA ASP A 48 -7.84 3.22 -0.27
C ASP A 48 -6.38 3.21 -0.80
N LEU A 49 -5.41 2.93 0.07
CA LEU A 49 -4.00 2.82 -0.29
C LEU A 49 -3.70 1.55 -1.08
N LEU A 50 -4.26 0.41 -0.65
CA LEU A 50 -4.13 -0.85 -1.39
C LEU A 50 -4.79 -0.75 -2.77
N GLU A 51 -5.97 -0.13 -2.87
CA GLU A 51 -6.64 0.09 -4.15
C GLU A 51 -5.77 0.88 -5.12
N ALA A 52 -5.15 1.99 -4.66
CA ALA A 52 -4.25 2.80 -5.49
C ALA A 52 -3.03 2.02 -6.01
N VAL A 53 -2.54 1.03 -5.24
CA VAL A 53 -1.43 0.15 -5.62
C VAL A 53 -1.92 -0.93 -6.59
N ILE A 54 -3.06 -1.56 -6.31
CA ILE A 54 -3.68 -2.61 -7.12
C ILE A 54 -3.98 -2.09 -8.52
N GLU A 55 -4.60 -0.91 -8.65
CA GLU A 55 -4.96 -0.30 -9.95
C GLU A 55 -3.75 -0.14 -10.88
N VAL A 56 -2.57 0.12 -10.32
CA VAL A 56 -1.32 0.26 -11.09
C VAL A 56 -0.73 -1.10 -11.45
N ILE A 57 -0.80 -2.08 -10.54
CA ILE A 57 -0.14 -3.39 -10.71
C ILE A 57 -0.97 -4.34 -11.58
N GLU A 58 -2.30 -4.36 -11.46
CA GLU A 58 -3.20 -5.31 -12.13
C GLU A 58 -3.07 -5.39 -13.66
N PRO A 59 -2.77 -4.29 -14.39
CA PRO A 59 -2.51 -4.37 -15.82
C PRO A 59 -1.31 -5.25 -16.19
N THR A 60 -0.38 -5.49 -15.25
CA THR A 60 0.85 -6.26 -15.48
C THR A 60 0.84 -7.59 -14.73
N LEU A 61 0.45 -7.62 -13.45
CA LEU A 61 0.40 -8.85 -12.64
C LEU A 61 -1.04 -9.10 -12.17
N LYS A 62 -1.45 -10.36 -12.10
CA LYS A 62 -2.78 -10.73 -11.63
C LYS A 62 -2.84 -10.66 -10.11
N LEU A 63 -3.84 -9.97 -9.56
CA LEU A 63 -4.16 -10.06 -8.14
C LEU A 63 -4.61 -11.49 -7.79
N ASN A 64 -3.99 -12.07 -6.77
CA ASN A 64 -4.32 -13.40 -6.25
C ASN A 64 -5.20 -13.32 -5.01
N LYS A 65 -4.76 -12.54 -4.00
CA LYS A 65 -5.49 -12.35 -2.74
C LYS A 65 -5.06 -11.07 -2.04
N LEU A 66 -5.91 -10.61 -1.13
CA LEU A 66 -5.61 -9.62 -0.11
C LEU A 66 -5.53 -10.32 1.25
N GLU A 67 -4.60 -9.91 2.10
CA GLU A 67 -4.47 -10.43 3.46
C GLU A 67 -4.04 -9.29 4.40
N GLY A 68 -4.98 -8.76 5.17
CA GLY A 68 -4.75 -7.58 6.01
C GLY A 68 -4.38 -6.36 5.17
N ASP A 69 -3.18 -5.83 5.40
CA ASP A 69 -2.58 -4.71 4.69
C ASP A 69 -1.62 -5.13 3.56
N ALA A 70 -1.71 -6.38 3.09
CA ALA A 70 -0.91 -6.89 1.99
C ALA A 70 -1.76 -7.33 0.77
N ALA A 71 -1.24 -7.07 -0.43
CA ALA A 71 -1.78 -7.55 -1.69
C ALA A 71 -0.76 -8.46 -2.41
N PHE A 72 -1.23 -9.63 -2.84
CA PHE A 72 -0.42 -10.67 -3.47
C PHE A 72 -0.73 -10.73 -4.96
N PHE A 73 0.28 -10.59 -5.80
CA PHE A 73 0.16 -10.63 -7.25
C PHE A 73 1.08 -11.68 -7.87
N TYR A 74 0.68 -12.23 -9.00
CA TYR A 74 1.53 -13.16 -9.75
C TYR A 74 1.46 -12.92 -11.25
N ILE A 75 2.52 -13.33 -11.93
CA ILE A 75 2.55 -13.47 -13.39
C ILE A 75 3.33 -14.73 -13.75
N GLU A 76 2.81 -15.52 -14.67
CA GLU A 76 3.54 -16.67 -15.22
C GLU A 76 4.69 -16.18 -16.09
N SER A 77 5.83 -16.88 -16.05
CA SER A 77 6.95 -16.60 -16.92
C SER A 77 6.50 -16.68 -18.36
N ASN A 78 6.80 -15.63 -19.13
CA ASN A 78 6.61 -15.63 -20.57
C ASN A 78 7.98 -15.64 -21.26
N ASP A 79 8.00 -15.76 -22.59
CA ASP A 79 9.24 -15.73 -23.37
C ASP A 79 9.87 -14.31 -23.45
N SER A 80 9.32 -13.32 -22.72
CA SER A 80 9.86 -11.96 -22.69
C SER A 80 11.10 -11.90 -21.81
N LYS A 81 12.22 -11.47 -22.41
CA LYS A 81 13.46 -11.19 -21.68
C LYS A 81 13.35 -9.99 -20.73
N ASN A 82 12.33 -9.15 -20.89
CA ASN A 82 12.17 -7.89 -20.15
C ASN A 82 11.13 -8.00 -19.03
N GLN A 83 10.54 -9.17 -18.79
CA GLN A 83 9.46 -9.33 -17.81
C GLN A 83 9.84 -8.83 -16.41
N ALA A 84 11.09 -9.08 -15.99
CA ALA A 84 11.60 -8.57 -14.72
C ALA A 84 11.72 -7.04 -14.70
N ASP A 85 12.19 -6.42 -15.79
CA ASP A 85 12.31 -4.97 -15.90
C ASP A 85 10.93 -4.28 -15.93
N ASP A 86 9.95 -4.92 -16.55
CA ASP A 86 8.56 -4.46 -16.56
C ASP A 86 7.95 -4.49 -15.15
N ILE A 87 8.26 -5.54 -14.37
CA ILE A 87 7.85 -5.64 -12.96
C ILE A 87 8.53 -4.55 -12.12
N ILE A 88 9.83 -4.29 -12.31
CA ILE A 88 10.51 -3.21 -11.57
C ILE A 88 9.85 -1.85 -11.89
N ARG A 89 9.56 -1.59 -13.17
CA ARG A 89 8.90 -0.36 -13.61
C ARG A 89 7.50 -0.20 -13.02
N ILE A 90 6.74 -1.29 -12.89
CA ILE A 90 5.40 -1.22 -12.29
C ILE A 90 5.47 -1.01 -10.78
N MET A 91 6.50 -1.57 -10.11
CA MET A 91 6.77 -1.30 -8.69
C MET A 91 7.06 0.19 -8.45
N ASP A 92 7.89 0.82 -9.29
CA ASP A 92 8.18 2.25 -9.17
C ASP A 92 6.90 3.10 -9.30
N LYS A 93 6.06 2.83 -10.31
CA LYS A 93 4.77 3.51 -10.49
C LYS A 93 3.79 3.26 -9.35
N ALA A 94 3.75 2.04 -8.82
CA ALA A 94 2.89 1.70 -7.68
C ALA A 94 3.33 2.48 -6.43
N ASN A 95 4.64 2.66 -6.24
CA ASN A 95 5.18 3.50 -5.17
C ASN A 95 4.78 4.97 -5.35
N GLU A 96 4.83 5.51 -6.59
CA GLU A 96 4.37 6.87 -6.88
C GLU A 96 2.88 7.04 -6.55
N SER A 97 2.02 6.13 -7.04
CA SER A 97 0.58 6.12 -6.76
C SER A 97 0.26 6.02 -5.27
N PHE A 98 0.96 5.14 -4.56
CA PHE A 98 0.86 5.02 -3.10
C PHE A 98 1.20 6.35 -2.40
N ASN A 99 2.31 6.98 -2.76
CA ASN A 99 2.75 8.23 -2.13
C ASN A 99 1.80 9.39 -2.43
N GLU A 100 1.25 9.46 -3.66
CA GLU A 100 0.24 10.45 -4.03
C GLU A 100 -1.05 10.25 -3.22
N LYS A 101 -1.56 9.00 -3.15
CA LYS A 101 -2.74 8.68 -2.35
C LYS A 101 -2.51 8.95 -0.87
N ALA A 102 -1.42 8.48 -0.28
CA ALA A 102 -1.05 8.74 1.11
C ALA A 102 -0.95 10.23 1.41
N SER A 103 -0.34 11.00 0.51
CA SER A 103 -0.25 12.46 0.64
C SER A 103 -1.60 13.14 0.56
N SER A 104 -2.50 12.69 -0.34
CA SER A 104 -3.86 13.25 -0.44
C SER A 104 -4.69 12.97 0.82
N LEU A 105 -4.59 11.75 1.37
CA LEU A 105 -5.29 11.34 2.59
C LEU A 105 -4.71 12.03 3.84
N ALA A 106 -3.41 12.32 3.83
CA ALA A 106 -2.77 13.17 4.84
C ALA A 106 -3.19 14.65 4.68
N PHE A 107 -3.29 15.17 3.45
CA PHE A 107 -3.64 16.57 3.16
C PHE A 107 -5.11 16.90 3.44
N VAL A 108 -6.03 15.97 3.17
CA VAL A 108 -7.44 16.07 3.62
C VAL A 108 -7.53 16.19 5.15
N ARG A 109 -6.47 15.81 5.88
CA ARG A 109 -6.36 15.96 7.34
C ARG A 109 -5.38 17.05 7.81
N ALA A 110 -4.60 17.63 6.91
CA ALA A 110 -3.53 18.57 7.20
C ALA A 110 -3.76 19.88 6.44
N CYS A 111 -4.81 20.61 6.82
CA CYS A 111 -4.62 22.05 6.94
C CYS A 111 -3.60 22.26 8.08
N ASN A 112 -2.30 22.21 7.70
CA ASN A 112 -1.04 22.44 8.44
C ASN A 112 -0.07 21.25 8.52
N GLN A 113 1.01 21.39 7.72
CA GLN A 113 2.37 20.85 7.82
C GLN A 113 2.79 19.67 6.90
N ARG A 114 3.91 19.94 6.20
CA ARG A 114 4.64 19.12 5.22
C ARG A 114 5.50 18.08 5.93
N GLN A 115 5.48 16.82 5.47
CA GLN A 115 6.60 15.91 5.67
C GLN A 115 6.66 14.84 4.57
N LEU A 116 7.84 14.70 3.95
CA LEU A 116 8.21 13.72 2.93
C LEU A 116 8.62 12.40 3.60
N TYR A 117 8.16 11.26 3.10
CA TYR A 117 8.63 9.92 3.48
C TYR A 117 8.78 9.03 2.24
N SER A 118 9.82 8.18 2.21
CA SER A 118 10.07 7.18 1.16
C SER A 118 9.82 5.76 1.69
N TYR A 119 9.25 4.87 0.87
CA TYR A 119 8.95 3.48 1.23
C TYR A 119 9.66 2.49 0.31
N THR A 120 10.10 1.38 0.89
CA THR A 120 10.96 0.37 0.26
C THR A 120 10.15 -0.89 -0.02
N PHE A 121 10.10 -1.33 -1.28
CA PHE A 121 9.61 -2.66 -1.62
C PHE A 121 10.70 -3.69 -1.31
N GLU A 122 10.43 -4.64 -0.41
CA GLU A 122 11.35 -5.75 -0.16
C GLU A 122 11.19 -6.85 -1.21
N LYS A 123 12.33 -7.27 -1.77
CA LYS A 123 12.43 -8.34 -2.76
C LYS A 123 12.63 -9.67 -2.03
N LEU A 124 11.63 -10.55 -2.06
CA LEU A 124 11.86 -11.97 -1.73
C LEU A 124 12.43 -12.66 -2.97
N ILE A 125 13.68 -13.12 -2.84
CA ILE A 125 14.41 -13.94 -3.82
C ILE A 125 14.03 -15.40 -3.61
#